data_AF-P58608-F1
#
_entry.id   AF-P58608-F1
#
_cell.length_a   1.000
_cell.length_b   1.000
_cell.length_c   1.000
_cell.angle_alpha   90.00
_cell.angle_beta   90.00
_cell.angle_gamma   90.00
#
_symmetry.space_group_name_H-M   'P 1'
#
loop_
_entity.id
_entity.type
_entity.pdbx_description
1 polymer ?
#
loop_
_entity_poly.entity_id
_entity_poly.type
_entity_poly.pdbx_seq_one_letter_code
_entity_poly.pdbx_strand_id
1 'polypeptide(L)' 'ADDDCLPRGSKCLGENKQCCKGTTCMFYANRCVGV' A
#
# COMPACT_ATOMS: atom_id res chain seq x y z
N ALA A 1 1.22 -14.48 -8.21
CA ALA A 1 1.42 -14.75 -6.77
C ALA A 1 2.82 -14.25 -6.42
N ASP A 2 3.08 -12.97 -6.18
CA ASP A 2 2.53 -11.98 -5.23
C ASP A 2 2.44 -10.59 -5.92
N ASP A 3 2.06 -10.55 -7.20
CA ASP A 3 2.31 -9.41 -8.10
C ASP A 3 1.30 -8.24 -7.99
N ASP A 4 0.30 -8.35 -7.12
CA ASP A 4 -0.82 -7.40 -7.05
C ASP A 4 -0.85 -6.59 -5.75
N CYS A 5 0.33 -6.18 -5.29
CA CYS A 5 0.46 -5.33 -4.11
C CYS A 5 1.01 -3.95 -4.46
N LEU A 6 0.61 -2.96 -3.68
CA LEU A 6 1.06 -1.58 -3.85
C LEU A 6 2.42 -1.41 -3.19
N PRO A 7 3.46 -0.97 -3.93
CA PRO A 7 4.78 -0.77 -3.36
C PRO A 7 4.79 0.40 -2.38
N ARG A 8 5.85 0.47 -1.57
CA ARG A 8 6.04 1.56 -0.62
C ARG A 8 6.00 2.92 -1.34
N GLY A 9 5.20 3.85 -0.81
CA GLY A 9 5.00 5.18 -1.37
C GLY A 9 3.86 5.27 -2.38
N SER A 10 3.36 4.16 -2.92
CA SER A 10 2.19 4.17 -3.81
C SER A 10 0.93 4.58 -3.06
N LYS A 11 0.01 5.23 -3.79
CA LYS A 11 -1.33 5.51 -3.28
C LYS A 11 -2.05 4.21 -2.99
N CYS A 12 -2.73 4.16 -1.84
CA CYS A 12 -3.46 2.96 -1.41
C CYS A 12 -4.94 3.20 -1.13
N LEU A 13 -5.36 4.44 -0.89
CA LEU A 13 -6.79 4.76 -0.85
C LEU A 13 -7.31 5.02 -2.27
N GLY A 14 -8.41 4.35 -2.61
CA GLY A 14 -9.00 4.34 -3.94
C GLY A 14 -8.47 3.22 -4.83
N GLU A 15 -7.31 2.67 -4.50
CA GLU A 15 -6.80 1.47 -5.15
C GLU A 15 -7.48 0.24 -4.56
N ASN A 16 -7.98 -0.67 -5.41
CA ASN A 16 -8.56 -1.95 -4.99
C ASN A 16 -7.48 -3.00 -4.63
N LYS A 17 -6.27 -2.54 -4.28
CA LYS A 17 -5.10 -3.37 -4.01
C LYS A 17 -4.58 -3.14 -2.61
N GLN A 18 -4.02 -4.18 -2.01
CA GLN A 18 -3.40 -4.08 -0.69
C GLN A 18 -1.95 -3.63 -0.81
N CYS A 19 -1.42 -2.95 0.22
CA CYS A 19 0.00 -2.65 0.28
C CYS A 19 0.84 -3.93 0.35
N CYS A 20 2.03 -3.91 -0.24
CA CYS A 20 2.96 -5.04 -0.19
C CYS A 20 3.33 -5.38 1.25
N LYS A 21 3.68 -6.65 1.47
CA LYS A 21 4.09 -7.15 2.79
C LYS A 21 5.22 -6.29 3.37
N GLY A 22 5.13 -5.95 4.66
CA GLY A 22 6.05 -5.01 5.31
C GLY A 22 5.68 -3.53 5.11
N THR A 23 4.58 -3.24 4.43
CA THR A 23 3.99 -1.90 4.39
C THR A 23 2.50 -1.94 4.74
N THR A 24 1.98 -0.85 5.29
CA THR A 24 0.56 -0.64 5.60
C THR A 24 0.05 0.62 4.92
N CYS A 25 -1.24 0.64 4.58
CA CYS A 25 -1.86 1.82 4.00
C CYS A 25 -2.14 2.84 5.10
N MET A 26 -1.37 3.93 5.15
CA MET A 26 -1.69 5.04 6.06
C MET A 26 -2.79 5.90 5.46
N PHE A 27 -3.97 5.89 6.08
CA PHE A 27 -5.13 6.67 5.64
C PHE A 27 -4.82 8.17 5.57
N TYR A 28 -4.12 8.70 6.57
CA TYR A 28 -3.78 10.13 6.65
C TYR A 28 -2.76 10.57 5.57
N ALA A 29 -1.86 9.67 5.16
CA ALA A 29 -0.86 9.95 4.14
C ALA A 29 -1.30 9.51 2.72
N ASN A 30 -2.42 8.76 2.66
CA ASN A 30 -2.99 8.16 1.45
C ASN A 30 -2.01 7.27 0.68
N ARG A 31 -1.04 6.65 1.37
CA ARG A 31 0.08 5.92 0.76
C ARG A 31 0.57 4.75 1.61
N CYS A 32 1.14 3.73 0.95
CA CYS A 32 1.76 2.60 1.62
C CYS A 32 3.05 3.03 2.33
N VAL A 33 3.14 2.81 3.63
CA VAL A 33 4.31 3.14 4.46
C VAL A 33 4.80 1.89 5.19
N GLY A 34 6.10 1.82 5.49
CA GLY A 34 6.66 0.69 6.24
C GLY A 34 6.00 0.55 7.61
N VAL A 35 5.69 -0.70 8.00
CA VAL A 35 5.33 -1.06 9.38
C VAL A 35 6.57 -1.28 10.23
#